data_AF-A0A0F9TPD7-F1
#
_entry.id   AF-A0A0F9TPD7-F1
#
_cell.length_a   1.000
_cell.length_b   1.000
_cell.length_c   1.000
_cell.angle_alpha   90.00
_cell.angle_beta   90.00
_cell.angle_gamma   90.00
#
_symmetry.space_group_name_H-M   'P 1'
#
loop_
_entity.id
_entity.type
_entity.pdbx_description
1 polymer ?
#
loop_
_entity_poly.entity_id
_entity_poly.type
_entity_poly.pdbx_seq_one_letter_code
_entity_poly.pdbx_strand_id
1 'polypeptide(L)' 'MDILIKNKGEILDKRLEDLLKKEFPYINPLALEELFMKLESMNVINVFRVSKNKKMLVLNKNSKAIREGIIKDFY' A
#
# COMPACT_ATOMS: atom_id res chain seq x y z
N MET A 1 -5.15 -4.04 -5.18
CA MET A 1 -4.21 -3.19 -5.95
C MET A 1 -4.91 -2.19 -6.87
N ASP A 2 -6.13 -2.44 -7.34
CA ASP A 2 -6.85 -1.56 -8.29
C ASP A 2 -7.13 -0.13 -7.78
N ILE A 3 -7.25 0.04 -6.46
CA ILE A 3 -7.45 1.35 -5.82
C ILE A 3 -6.25 2.28 -6.01
N LEU A 4 -5.02 1.74 -5.95
CA LEU A 4 -3.81 2.52 -6.15
C LEU A 4 -3.63 2.88 -7.63
N ILE A 5 -3.95 1.96 -8.54
CA ILE A 5 -3.89 2.18 -10.00
C ILE A 5 -4.89 3.28 -10.42
N LYS A 6 -6.10 3.31 -9.84
CA LYS A 6 -7.10 4.36 -10.09
C LYS A 6 -6.69 5.75 -9.59
N ASN A 7 -5.81 5.86 -8.60
CA ASN A 7 -5.31 7.14 -8.07
C ASN A 7 -3.94 7.54 -8.65
N LYS A 8 -3.62 7.16 -9.90
CA LYS A 8 -2.32 7.41 -10.55
C LYS A 8 -1.11 6.82 -9.80
N GLY A 9 -1.34 5.82 -8.94
CA GLY A 9 -0.30 5.18 -8.14
C GLY A 9 -0.01 5.88 -6.82
N GLU A 10 -0.75 6.92 -6.43
CA GLU A 10 -0.49 7.70 -5.21
C GLU A 10 -1.72 7.72 -4.30
N ILE A 11 -1.56 7.43 -3.02
CA ILE A 11 -2.65 7.54 -2.05
C ILE A 11 -2.13 7.99 -0.69
N LEU A 12 -2.99 8.68 0.06
CA LEU A 12 -2.73 9.00 1.46
C LEU A 12 -3.04 7.81 2.36
N ASP A 13 -2.20 7.60 3.37
CA ASP A 13 -2.35 6.57 4.40
C ASP A 13 -3.78 6.46 4.95
N LYS A 14 -4.35 7.56 5.43
CA LYS A 14 -5.69 7.61 6.02
C LYS A 14 -6.79 7.24 5.01
N ARG A 15 -6.64 7.68 3.76
CA ARG A 15 -7.62 7.37 2.70
C ARG A 15 -7.54 5.91 2.28
N LEU A 16 -6.35 5.32 2.29
CA LEU A 16 -6.17 3.90 2.05
C LEU A 16 -6.76 3.07 3.20
N GLU A 17 -6.50 3.47 4.45
CA GLU A 17 -7.09 2.83 5.63
C GLU A 17 -8.62 2.88 5.60
N ASP A 18 -9.22 4.02 5.26
CA ASP A 18 -10.68 4.16 5.13
C ASP A 18 -11.26 3.25 4.04
N LEU A 19 -10.54 3.05 2.93
CA LEU A 19 -10.96 2.14 1.87
C LEU A 19 -10.82 0.68 2.29
N LEU A 20 -9.73 0.34 2.97
CA LEU A 20 -9.50 -1.01 3.49
C LEU A 20 -10.53 -1.36 4.56
N LYS A 21 -10.93 -0.42 5.43
CA LYS A 21 -12.00 -0.64 6.42
C LYS A 21 -13.36 -0.95 5.80
N LYS A 22 -13.64 -0.46 4.58
CA LYS A 22 -14.88 -0.78 3.87
C LYS A 22 -14.93 -2.23 3.40
N GLU A 23 -13.79 -2.79 3.01
CA GLU A 23 -13.69 -4.20 2.58
C GLU A 23 -13.37 -5.15 3.74
N PHE A 24 -12.65 -4.67 4.77
CA PHE A 24 -12.16 -5.41 5.93
C PHE A 24 -12.41 -4.60 7.22
N PRO A 25 -13.58 -4.76 7.87
CA PRO A 25 -14.01 -3.93 9.00
C PRO A 25 -13.09 -3.95 10.24
N TYR A 26 -12.32 -5.03 10.39
CA TYR A 26 -11.49 -5.30 11.58
C TYR A 26 -10.00 -5.09 11.34
N ILE A 27 -9.63 -4.29 10.33
CA ILE A 27 -8.22 -4.07 10.02
C ILE A 27 -7.52 -3.33 11.17
N ASN A 28 -6.46 -3.95 11.71
CA ASN A 28 -5.64 -3.36 12.76
C ASN A 28 -4.67 -2.35 12.14
N PRO A 29 -4.70 -1.05 12.52
CA PRO A 29 -3.80 -0.04 11.97
C PRO A 29 -2.31 -0.36 12.16
N LEU A 30 -1.92 -1.01 13.26
CA LEU A 30 -0.53 -1.39 13.52
C LEU A 30 -0.05 -2.47 12.54
N ALA A 31 -0.87 -3.51 12.32
CA ALA A 31 -0.57 -4.56 11.35
C ALA A 31 -0.51 -4.00 9.93
N LEU A 32 -1.33 -2.98 9.63
CA LEU A 32 -1.31 -2.31 8.34
C LEU A 32 -0.02 -1.49 8.14
N GLU A 33 0.47 -0.83 9.19
CA GLU A 33 1.75 -0.12 9.15
C GLU A 33 2.93 -1.07 8.95
N GLU A 34 2.96 -2.21 9.64
CA GLU A 34 3.95 -3.28 9.42
C GLU A 34 3.92 -3.80 7.97
N LEU A 35 2.72 -3.97 7.42
CA LEU A 35 2.54 -4.38 6.03
C LEU A 35 3.12 -3.34 5.06
N PHE A 36 2.88 -2.05 5.29
CA PHE A 36 3.45 -1.00 4.45
C PHE A 36 4.97 -0.95 4.54
N MET A 37 5.55 -1.12 5.74
CA MET A 37 7.01 -1.21 5.89
C MET A 37 7.59 -2.41 5.14
N LYS A 38 6.91 -3.56 5.17
CA LYS A 38 7.31 -4.75 4.40
C LYS A 38 7.21 -4.53 2.89
N LEU A 39 6.15 -3.87 2.42
CA LEU A 39 5.99 -3.55 1.00
C LEU A 39 7.02 -2.50 0.53
N GLU A 40 7.42 -1.59 1.41
CA GLU A 40 8.49 -0.64 1.14
C GLU A 40 9.85 -1.32 1.05
N SER A 41 10.17 -2.25 1.98
CA SER A 41 11.42 -3.00 1.93
C SER A 41 11.52 -3.92 0.69
N MET A 42 10.37 -4.42 0.21
CA MET A 42 10.26 -5.17 -1.04
C MET A 42 10.24 -4.26 -2.29
N ASN A 43 10.42 -2.95 -2.14
CA ASN A 43 10.44 -1.95 -3.22
C ASN A 43 9.15 -1.93 -4.06
N VAL A 44 8.02 -2.35 -3.46
CA VAL A 44 6.69 -2.33 -4.09
C VAL A 44 6.08 -0.94 -4.03
N ILE A 45 6.26 -0.27 -2.88
CA ILE A 45 5.75 1.07 -2.60
C ILE A 45 6.85 1.94 -2.02
N ASN A 46 6.72 3.25 -2.17
CA ASN A 46 7.53 4.25 -1.49
C ASN A 46 6.64 5.01 -0.51
N VAL A 47 7.11 5.19 0.73
CA VAL A 47 6.37 5.92 1.77
C VAL A 47 7.00 7.30 1.95
N PHE A 48 6.29 8.35 1.53
CA PHE A 48 6.72 9.74 1.71
C PHE A 48 6.02 10.38 2.91
N ARG A 49 6.79 10.99 3.80
CA ARG A 49 6.22 11.80 4.89
C ARG A 49 5.82 13.17 4.35
N VAL A 50 4.52 13.47 4.36
CA VAL A 50 3.97 14.77 3.95
C VAL A 50 3.85 15.73 5.13
N SER A 51 3.52 15.21 6.33
CA SER A 51 3.50 16.00 7.56
C SER A 51 3.70 15.12 8.81
N LYS A 52 3.60 15.70 10.02
CA LYS A 52 3.84 14.97 11.28
C LYS A 52 3.02 13.67 11.38
N ASN A 53 1.78 13.69 10.89
CA ASN A 53 0.80 12.59 10.98
C ASN A 53 0.24 12.17 9.60
N LYS A 54 0.91 12.51 8.50
CA LYS A 54 0.41 12.25 7.15
C LYS A 54 1.49 11.63 6.29
N LYS A 55 1.23 10.42 5.80
CA LYS A 55 2.10 9.70 4.87
C LYS A 55 1.40 9.53 3.52
N MET A 56 2.20 9.55 2.47
CA MET A 56 1.78 9.30 1.10
C MET A 56 2.45 8.03 0.61
N LEU A 57 1.66 7.09 0.14
CA LEU A 57 2.06 5.80 -0.37
C LEU A 57 2.04 5.87 -1.90
N VAL A 58 3.19 5.62 -2.52
CA VAL A 58 3.35 5.68 -3.97
C VAL A 58 3.76 4.32 -4.49
N LEU A 59 3.00 3.76 -5.43
CA LEU A 59 3.38 2.52 -6.12
C LEU A 59 4.64 2.74 -6.95
N ASN A 60 5.60 1.84 -6.82
CA ASN A 60 6.74 1.82 -7.71
C ASN A 60 6.30 1.38 -9.13
N LYS A 61 6.81 2.02 -10.18
CA LYS A 61 6.48 1.73 -11.59
C LYS A 61 6.89 0.31 -12.03
N ASN A 62 7.82 -0.32 -11.30
CA ASN A 62 8.20 -1.73 -11.48
C ASN A 62 7.23 -2.74 -10.82
N SER A 63 6.12 -2.27 -10.22
CA SER A 63 5.10 -3.11 -9.59
C SER A 63 4.50 -4.18 -10.50
N LYS A 64 4.62 -4.05 -11.83
CA LYS A 64 4.16 -5.07 -12.79
C LYS A 64 4.92 -6.39 -12.65
N ALA A 65 6.25 -6.35 -12.46
CA ALA A 65 7.07 -7.54 -12.22
C ALA A 65 6.82 -8.12 -10.81
N ILE A 66 6.59 -7.25 -9.83
CA ILE A 66 6.29 -7.63 -8.44
C ILE A 66 4.92 -8.31 -8.34
N ARG A 67 3.92 -7.86 -9.12
CA ARG A 67 2.59 -8.50 -9.18
C ARG A 67 2.67 -9.95 -9.64
N GLU A 68 3.53 -10.26 -10.61
CA GLU A 68 3.73 -11.63 -11.10
C GLU A 68 4.47 -12.51 -10.07
N GLY A 69 5.44 -11.95 -9.34
CA GLY A 69 6.13 -12.66 -8.26
C GLY A 69 5.24 -12.93 -7.05
N ILE A 70 4.52 -11.92 -6.55
CA ILE A 70 3.62 -12.06 -5.40
C ILE A 70 2.47 -13.03 -5.72
N ILE A 71 1.89 -12.99 -6.92
CA ILE A 71 0.81 -13.93 -7.27
C ILE A 71 1.33 -15.36 -7.35
N LYS A 72 2.57 -15.57 -7.78
CA LYS A 72 3.20 -16.91 -7.83
C LYS A 72 3.51 -17.50 -6.47
N ASP A 73 3.89 -16.68 -5.48
CA ASP A 73 4.21 -17.16 -4.14
C ASP A 73 2.98 -17.52 -3.29
N PHE A 74 1.77 -17.17 -3.75
CA PHE A 74 0.51 -17.45 -3.07
C PHE A 74 -0.33 -18.58 -3.71
N TYR A 75 0.17 -19.24 -4.76
CA TYR A 75 -0.44 -20.40 -5.45
C TYR A 75 0.51 -21.60 -5.46
#